data_AF-A0A150PD37-F1
#
_entry.id   AF-A0A150PD37-F1
#
_cell.length_a   1.000
_cell.length_b   1.000
_cell.length_c   1.000
_cell.angle_alpha   90.00
_cell.angle_beta   90.00
_cell.angle_gamma   90.00
#
_symmetry.space_group_name_H-M   'P 1'
#
loop_
_entity.id
_entity.type
_entity.pdbx_description
1 polymer ?
#
loop_
_entity_poly.entity_id
_entity_poly.type
_entity_poly.pdbx_seq_one_letter_code
_entity_poly.pdbx_strand_id
1 'polypeptide(L)'
;MGSKGRPYRTLVVDGFEVLVGRGDEDNDALTFEIAEPHDLWMHVAGGTPGSHVIVRNPERVEVPREVVERAAAAAAWYSKARGAARVEVHVCRV
;
A
#
# COMPACT_ATOMS: atom_id res chain seq x y z
N MET A 1 -12.89 -14.24 -22.41
CA MET A 1 -11.63 -13.63 -21.94
C MET A 1 -11.72 -13.51 -20.43
N GLY A 2 -10.96 -14.33 -19.69
CA GLY A 2 -10.87 -14.16 -18.25
C GLY A 2 -10.29 -12.79 -17.97
N SER A 3 -11.07 -11.90 -17.37
CA SER A 3 -10.58 -10.67 -16.78
C SER A 3 -9.46 -11.08 -15.83
N LYS A 4 -8.20 -10.98 -16.27
CA LYS A 4 -7.03 -11.05 -15.40
C LYS A 4 -7.30 -10.03 -14.31
N GLY A 5 -7.75 -10.51 -13.14
CA GLY A 5 -8.04 -9.64 -12.02
C GLY A 5 -6.81 -8.79 -11.79
N ARG A 6 -6.99 -7.48 -11.56
CA ARG A 6 -5.87 -6.58 -11.31
C ARG A 6 -4.92 -7.22 -10.28
N PRO A 7 -3.59 -7.17 -10.47
CA PRO A 7 -2.64 -7.86 -9.60
C PRO A 7 -2.75 -7.40 -8.13
N TYR A 8 -3.39 -6.26 -7.88
CA TYR A 8 -3.55 -5.67 -6.57
C TYR A 8 -5.02 -5.47 -6.20
N ARG A 9 -5.27 -5.30 -4.90
CA ARG A 9 -6.55 -4.75 -4.38
C ARG A 9 -6.51 -3.24 -4.51
N THR A 10 -7.65 -2.64 -4.82
CA THR A 10 -7.83 -1.18 -4.77
C THR A 10 -8.81 -0.88 -3.64
N LEU A 11 -8.43 0.04 -2.77
CA LEU A 11 -9.25 0.64 -1.72
C LEU A 11 -9.36 2.13 -2.01
N VAL A 12 -10.44 2.77 -1.60
CA VAL A 12 -10.57 4.23 -1.68
C VAL A 12 -10.69 4.75 -0.26
N VAL A 13 -9.81 5.68 0.10
CA VAL A 13 -9.74 6.28 1.42
C VAL A 13 -9.79 7.79 1.26
N ASP A 14 -10.91 8.38 1.67
CA ASP A 14 -11.15 9.84 1.62
C ASP A 14 -10.82 10.47 0.25
N GLY A 15 -11.13 9.75 -0.82
CA GLY A 15 -10.88 10.17 -2.21
C GLY A 15 -9.53 9.75 -2.80
N PHE A 16 -8.62 9.19 -2.00
CA PHE A 16 -7.34 8.66 -2.47
C PHE A 16 -7.44 7.17 -2.81
N GLU A 17 -6.89 6.77 -3.95
CA GLU A 17 -6.76 5.36 -4.31
C GLU A 17 -5.59 4.73 -3.57
N VAL A 18 -5.85 3.65 -2.84
CA VAL A 18 -4.86 2.85 -2.13
C VAL A 18 -4.77 1.48 -2.77
N LEU A 19 -3.61 1.16 -3.32
CA LEU A 19 -3.32 -0.10 -3.98
C LEU A 19 -2.60 -1.03 -3.01
N VAL A 20 -3.01 -2.31 -2.93
CA VAL A 20 -2.44 -3.30 -2.01
C VAL A 20 -2.09 -4.56 -2.77
N GLY A 21 -0.81 -4.96 -2.75
CA GLY A 21 -0.35 -6.17 -3.42
C GLY A 21 -0.88 -7.43 -2.75
N ARG A 22 -1.15 -8.49 -3.53
CA ARG A 22 -1.70 -9.75 -2.99
C ARG A 22 -0.65 -10.85 -2.83
N GLY A 23 0.50 -10.70 -3.47
CA GLY A 23 1.65 -11.59 -3.37
C GLY A 23 2.91 -10.89 -3.85
N ASP A 24 4.01 -11.62 -3.90
CA ASP A 24 5.35 -11.08 -4.17
C ASP A 24 5.45 -10.48 -5.59
N GLU A 25 4.93 -11.17 -6.61
CA GLU A 25 4.91 -10.67 -8.00
C GLU A 25 4.08 -9.37 -8.12
N ASP A 26 2.94 -9.30 -7.43
CA ASP A 26 2.08 -8.12 -7.44
C ASP A 26 2.71 -6.94 -6.68
N ASN A 27 3.44 -7.23 -5.60
CA ASN A 27 4.18 -6.26 -4.81
C ASN A 27 5.29 -5.61 -5.64
N ASP A 28 6.01 -6.41 -6.43
CA ASP A 28 7.05 -5.91 -7.32
C ASP A 28 6.45 -5.07 -8.45
N ALA A 29 5.40 -5.56 -9.11
CA ALA A 29 4.69 -4.80 -10.13
C ALA A 29 4.14 -3.46 -9.58
N LEU A 30 3.58 -3.48 -8.36
CA LEU A 30 3.11 -2.26 -7.71
C LEU A 30 4.22 -1.26 -7.50
N THR A 31 5.35 -1.68 -6.94
CA THR A 31 6.45 -0.77 -6.60
C THR A 31 7.22 -0.28 -7.82
N PHE A 32 7.46 -1.14 -8.82
CA PHE A 32 8.39 -0.83 -9.91
C PHE A 32 7.71 -0.45 -11.22
N GLU A 33 6.46 -0.88 -11.46
CA GLU A 33 5.76 -0.61 -12.73
C GLU A 33 4.58 0.35 -12.58
N ILE A 34 3.93 0.37 -11.42
CA ILE A 34 2.69 1.12 -11.21
C ILE A 34 2.93 2.38 -10.40
N ALA A 35 3.77 2.31 -9.37
CA ALA A 35 4.09 3.42 -8.48
C ALA A 35 4.60 4.63 -9.27
N GLU A 36 4.09 5.82 -8.94
CA GLU A 36 4.58 7.07 -9.48
C GLU A 36 5.42 7.82 -8.42
N PRO A 37 6.38 8.69 -8.80
CA PRO A 37 7.29 9.38 -7.87
C PRO A 37 6.64 10.29 -6.82
N HIS A 38 5.35 10.52 -6.91
CA HIS A 38 4.58 11.35 -5.98
C HIS A 38 3.69 10.53 -5.05
N ASP A 39 3.62 9.22 -5.28
CA ASP A 39 2.85 8.31 -4.48
C ASP A 39 3.56 8.02 -3.15
N LEU A 40 2.78 7.61 -2.16
CA LEU A 40 3.31 7.11 -0.91
C LEU A 40 3.36 5.60 -0.95
N TRP A 41 4.54 5.03 -0.73
CA TRP A 41 4.73 3.62 -0.54
C TRP A 41 4.80 3.28 0.95
N MET A 42 4.16 2.17 1.32
CA MET A 42 4.10 1.68 2.69
C MET A 42 4.31 0.17 2.76
N HIS A 43 5.05 -0.25 3.78
CA HIS A 43 5.26 -1.65 4.10
C HIS A 43 5.56 -1.84 5.59
N VAL A 44 5.22 -3.00 6.13
CA VAL A 44 5.52 -3.33 7.52
C VAL A 44 7.03 -3.34 7.79
N ALA A 45 7.43 -2.81 8.95
CA ALA A 45 8.82 -2.75 9.36
C ALA A 45 9.31 -4.07 9.96
N GLY A 46 10.59 -4.13 10.31
CA GLY A 46 11.16 -5.24 11.08
C GLY A 46 11.32 -6.55 10.30
N GLY A 47 11.42 -6.49 8.96
CA GLY A 47 11.65 -7.67 8.11
C GLY A 47 10.46 -8.64 8.04
N THR A 48 9.28 -8.21 8.49
CA THR A 48 8.08 -9.04 8.44
C THR A 48 7.54 -9.11 7.00
N PRO A 49 7.19 -10.30 6.48
CA PRO A 49 6.52 -10.40 5.19
C PRO A 49 5.14 -9.72 5.22
N GLY A 50 4.89 -8.84 4.25
CA GLY A 50 3.62 -8.16 4.07
C GLY A 50 3.42 -7.65 2.65
N SER A 51 2.22 -7.13 2.41
CA SER A 51 1.88 -6.49 1.14
C SER A 51 2.53 -5.11 1.03
N HIS A 52 3.00 -4.77 -0.17
CA HIS A 52 3.30 -3.39 -0.54
C HIS A 52 1.97 -2.64 -0.70
N VAL A 53 1.90 -1.45 -0.10
CA VAL A 53 0.74 -0.57 -0.16
C VAL A 53 1.15 0.75 -0.78
N ILE A 54 0.42 1.20 -1.80
CA ILE A 54 0.69 2.47 -2.49
C ILE A 54 -0.53 3.38 -2.39
N VAL A 55 -0.35 4.58 -1.88
CA VAL A 55 -1.35 5.64 -1.92
C VAL A 55 -1.07 6.50 -3.14
N ARG A 56 -1.98 6.44 -4.13
CA ARG A 56 -1.90 7.22 -5.35
C ARG A 56 -2.13 8.69 -5.05
N ASN A 57 -1.24 9.54 -5.53
CA ASN A 57 -1.34 10.98 -5.38
C ASN A 57 -1.10 11.71 -6.72
N PRO A 58 -1.98 11.48 -7.72
CA PRO A 58 -1.83 12.07 -9.05
C PRO A 58 -1.94 13.60 -9.02
N GLU A 59 -2.74 14.15 -8.08
CA GLU A 59 -2.93 15.60 -7.93
C GLU A 59 -1.78 16.28 -7.18
N ARG A 60 -0.79 15.51 -6.70
CA ARG A 60 0.41 16.00 -5.99
C ARG A 60 0.07 16.88 -4.79
N VAL A 61 -1.04 16.58 -4.12
CA VAL A 61 -1.50 17.29 -2.93
C VAL A 61 -0.86 16.69 -1.68
N GLU A 62 -0.92 17.41 -0.57
CA GLU A 62 -0.56 16.82 0.71
C GLU A 62 -1.58 15.76 1.10
N VAL A 63 -1.13 14.51 1.22
CA VAL A 63 -2.01 13.40 1.60
C VAL A 63 -2.40 13.59 3.07
N PRO A 64 -3.70 13.67 3.39
CA PRO A 64 -4.16 13.85 4.75
C PRO A 64 -3.65 12.72 5.66
N ARG A 65 -3.35 13.07 6.91
CA ARG A 65 -2.83 12.11 7.90
C ARG A 65 -3.75 10.90 8.08
N GLU A 66 -5.06 11.09 8.04
CA GLU A 66 -6.04 10.00 8.16
C GLU A 66 -5.91 8.96 7.04
N VAL A 67 -5.61 9.40 5.82
CA VAL A 67 -5.40 8.53 4.65
C VAL A 67 -4.14 7.72 4.85
N VAL A 68 -3.06 8.37 5.33
CA VAL A 68 -1.80 7.72 5.64
C VAL A 68 -1.99 6.66 6.74
N GLU A 69 -2.70 6.98 7.81
CA GLU A 69 -2.95 6.06 8.92
C GLU A 69 -3.81 4.86 8.48
N ARG A 70 -4.83 5.07 7.65
CA ARG A 70 -5.67 3.98 7.10
C ARG A 70 -4.90 3.11 6.11
N ALA A 71 -4.05 3.69 5.27
CA ALA A 71 -3.18 2.93 4.37
C ALA A 71 -2.14 2.11 5.14
N ALA A 72 -1.55 2.68 6.20
CA ALA A 72 -0.65 1.96 7.09
C ALA A 72 -1.36 0.83 7.83
N ALA A 73 -2.60 1.04 8.29
CA ALA A 73 -3.42 -0.01 8.88
C ALA A 73 -3.70 -1.14 7.88
N ALA A 74 -3.91 -0.83 6.60
CA ALA A 74 -4.03 -1.83 5.55
C ALA A 74 -2.73 -2.63 5.38
N ALA A 75 -1.56 -1.97 5.34
CA ALA A 75 -0.26 -2.64 5.26
C ALA A 75 -0.06 -3.60 6.45
N ALA A 76 -0.39 -3.16 7.67
CA ALA A 76 -0.33 -3.99 8.87
C ALA A 76 -1.31 -5.18 8.80
N TRP A 77 -2.54 -4.96 8.34
CA TRP A 77 -3.58 -5.99 8.23
C TRP A 77 -3.24 -7.08 7.21
N TYR A 78 -2.69 -6.69 6.07
CA TYR A 78 -2.26 -7.60 5.00
C TYR A 78 -0.82 -8.14 5.21
N SER A 79 -0.32 -8.11 6.44
CA SER A 79 0.97 -8.69 6.81
C SER A 79 0.84 -9.89 7.75
N LYS A 80 1.98 -10.57 7.97
CA LYS A 80 2.08 -11.59 9.02
C LYS A 80 2.00 -11.01 10.44
N ALA A 81 2.15 -9.70 10.62
CA ALA A 81 2.05 -9.01 11.91
C ALA A 81 0.62 -8.62 12.31
N ARG A 82 -0.42 -8.98 11.55
CA ARG A 82 -1.83 -8.60 11.82
C ARG A 82 -2.36 -8.93 13.22
N GLY A 83 -1.75 -9.89 13.92
CA GLY A 83 -2.14 -10.28 15.28
C GLY A 83 -1.38 -9.55 16.39
N ALA A 84 -0.41 -8.71 16.04
CA ALA A 84 0.37 -7.95 17.02
C ALA A 84 -0.45 -6.76 17.54
N ALA A 85 -0.25 -6.42 18.82
CA ALA A 85 -0.93 -5.27 19.44
C ALA A 85 -0.49 -3.92 18.84
N ARG A 86 0.72 -3.86 18.29
CA ARG A 86 1.28 -2.70 17.58
C ARG A 86 2.14 -3.20 16.44
N VAL A 87 1.97 -2.60 15.26
CA VAL A 87 2.78 -2.88 14.07
C VAL A 87 3.40 -1.58 13.61
N GLU A 88 4.72 -1.58 13.43
CA GLU A 88 5.43 -0.46 12.83
C GLU A 88 5.37 -0.59 11.30
N VAL A 89 5.07 0.52 10.64
CA VAL A 89 4.94 0.60 9.18
C VAL A 89 5.87 1.70 8.69
N HIS A 90 6.73 1.36 7.75
CA HIS A 90 7.54 2.33 7.04
C HIS A 90 6.69 3.01 5.98
N VAL A 91 6.84 4.32 5.87
CA VAL A 91 6.27 5.14 4.81
C VAL A 91 7.42 5.88 4.11
N CYS A 92 7.46 5.80 2.79
CA CYS A 92 8.36 6.62 1.98
C CYS A 92 7.61 7.17 0.77
N ARG A 93 8.12 8.27 0.22
CA ARG A 93 7.74 8.67 -1.13
C ARG A 93 8.55 7.80 -2.11
N VAL A 94 7.90 7.33 -3.17
CA VAL A 94 8.52 6.54 -4.24
C VAL A 94 9.59 7.34 -4.96
#